data_AF-A0A419YG50-F1
#
_entry.id   AF-A0A419YG50-F1
#
_cell.length_a   1.000
_cell.length_b   1.000
_cell.length_c   1.000
_cell.angle_alpha   90.00
_cell.angle_beta   90.00
_cell.angle_gamma   90.00
#
_symmetry.space_group_name_H-M   'P 1'
#
loop_
_entity.id
_entity.type
_entity.pdbx_description
1 polymer ?
#
loop_
_entity_poly.entity_id
_entity_poly.type
_entity_poly.pdbx_seq_one_letter_code
_entity_poly.pdbx_strand_id
1 'polypeptide(L)'
;MRHGVRTKSRLLRYPVVTVLSAAPLLALATLGEAAQLAPPLGPCSGPNCPSTWGPPHTGPFIGSDASIHVYVGGDYLVRQNAAEAEGKVVVVGDLDINKANGGAFNMGVVGVGSMVTPPSGTDHVTVGGSVSMDASQGNPSKLFLGGYYVDGTTVHTTWGNLKYGTTLTGAYDITPDGKAIKDAAAIDEFSGLTPVIEDHSSCMGRQTANGTWADDGSTVTFTGDGTSARQIFDYPGNIGSASAAKGIAFAGIPAGATVIVNMTGSDVLINTNSGTAQEGDPLTALRPNLMWNFPTATNVVVSGQAQFQGSIMAGNPASSTTLSNPGTNGRVYLAGSLLQQGSAGTEIHNYPFNGDLPDCDTSPSPSPSDSGSPSPSPSPSPSDSPSPSPSDSGSPSASPSPSGSPSPSPSPSRSTGPAPSPSGSSSTPAGPPLPDTGDDLMAPAAGAAALLLGLGGAVIALARRGRGRHS
;
A
#
# COMPACT_ATOMS: atom_id res chain seq x y z
N MET A 1 -46.61 -76.37 47.90
CA MET A 1 -45.94 -77.03 46.77
C MET A 1 -46.53 -76.50 45.47
N ARG A 2 -45.68 -76.36 44.46
CA ARG A 2 -45.97 -75.76 43.14
C ARG A 2 -46.96 -76.62 42.34
N HIS A 3 -47.87 -75.97 41.61
CA HIS A 3 -47.90 -75.99 40.13
C HIS A 3 -49.20 -75.37 39.61
N GLY A 4 -49.07 -74.33 38.77
CA GLY A 4 -50.17 -73.70 38.05
C GLY A 4 -49.75 -73.45 36.60
N VAL A 5 -50.52 -74.02 35.69
CA VAL A 5 -50.25 -74.29 34.28
C VAL A 5 -50.42 -73.05 33.39
N ARG A 6 -49.60 -73.01 32.32
CA ARG A 6 -49.65 -72.09 31.17
C ARG A 6 -51.06 -71.90 30.59
N THR A 7 -51.42 -70.65 30.32
CA THR A 7 -52.40 -70.29 29.28
C THR A 7 -51.81 -69.21 28.37
N LYS A 8 -51.99 -69.41 27.06
CA LYS A 8 -51.50 -68.55 25.98
C LYS A 8 -52.47 -67.37 25.79
N SER A 9 -51.96 -66.14 25.70
CA SER A 9 -52.68 -65.00 25.14
C SER A 9 -51.82 -64.35 24.05
N ARG A 10 -52.44 -64.20 22.87
CA ARG A 10 -51.89 -63.54 21.68
C ARG A 10 -51.91 -62.03 21.92
N LEU A 11 -50.76 -61.36 21.82
CA LEU A 11 -50.65 -59.90 21.86
C LEU A 11 -50.88 -59.33 20.45
N LEU A 12 -51.93 -58.52 20.33
CA LEU A 12 -52.20 -57.60 19.23
C LEU A 12 -51.08 -56.53 19.18
N ARG A 13 -50.58 -56.26 17.97
CA ARG A 13 -49.68 -55.13 17.69
C ARG A 13 -50.54 -53.89 17.40
N TYR A 14 -50.39 -52.85 18.21
CA TYR A 14 -50.89 -51.50 17.90
C TYR A 14 -49.78 -50.70 17.20
N PRO A 15 -50.07 -49.98 16.10
CA PRO A 15 -49.11 -49.06 15.49
C PRO A 15 -48.99 -47.79 16.35
N VAL A 16 -47.75 -47.40 16.68
CA VAL A 16 -47.42 -46.12 17.30
C VAL A 16 -47.53 -45.03 16.23
N VAL A 17 -48.49 -44.11 16.42
CA VAL A 17 -48.60 -42.87 15.64
C VAL A 17 -47.72 -41.82 16.32
N THR A 18 -46.58 -41.50 15.71
CA THR A 18 -45.70 -40.41 16.14
C THR A 18 -46.29 -39.09 15.63
N VAL A 19 -46.83 -38.27 16.53
CA VAL A 19 -47.26 -36.90 16.22
C VAL A 19 -46.02 -36.03 16.12
N LEU A 20 -45.65 -35.65 14.90
CA LEU A 20 -44.61 -34.64 14.65
C LEU A 20 -45.24 -33.26 14.87
N SER A 21 -44.98 -32.66 16.03
CA SER A 21 -45.31 -31.27 16.30
C SER A 21 -44.38 -30.37 15.50
N ALA A 22 -44.89 -29.76 14.42
CA ALA A 22 -44.21 -28.72 13.68
C ALA A 22 -44.16 -27.44 14.54
N ALA A 23 -42.98 -27.13 15.09
CA ALA A 23 -42.71 -25.83 15.67
C ALA A 23 -42.49 -24.82 14.53
N PRO A 24 -43.08 -23.61 14.58
CA PRO A 24 -42.73 -22.56 13.64
C PRO A 24 -41.27 -22.16 13.88
N LEU A 25 -40.42 -22.38 12.88
CA LEU A 25 -39.09 -21.79 12.80
C LEU A 25 -39.26 -20.27 12.73
N LEU A 26 -39.12 -19.59 13.87
CA LEU A 26 -38.75 -18.19 13.86
C LEU A 26 -37.36 -18.12 13.24
N ALA A 27 -37.28 -17.66 11.98
CA ALA A 27 -36.05 -17.13 11.44
C ALA A 27 -35.71 -15.88 12.27
N LEU A 28 -34.84 -16.03 13.28
CA LEU A 28 -34.09 -14.89 13.77
C LEU A 28 -33.20 -14.47 12.62
N ALA A 29 -33.51 -13.34 11.98
CA ALA A 29 -32.53 -12.61 11.21
C ALA A 29 -31.36 -12.35 12.16
N THR A 30 -30.21 -12.96 11.87
CA THR A 30 -28.95 -12.56 12.46
C THR A 30 -28.77 -11.10 12.10
N LEU A 31 -28.84 -10.20 13.08
CA LEU A 31 -28.34 -8.84 12.91
C LEU A 31 -26.88 -9.02 12.49
N GLY A 32 -26.53 -8.68 11.25
CA GLY A 32 -25.16 -8.76 10.76
C GLY A 32 -24.25 -8.01 11.72
N GLU A 33 -23.39 -8.73 12.42
CA GLU A 33 -22.39 -8.13 13.30
C GLU A 33 -21.41 -7.39 12.40
N ALA A 34 -21.33 -6.07 12.60
CA ALA A 34 -20.35 -5.22 11.96
C ALA A 34 -18.94 -5.78 12.20
N ALA A 35 -18.15 -5.86 11.13
CA ALA A 35 -16.77 -6.32 11.19
C ALA A 35 -15.85 -5.25 10.59
N GLN A 36 -14.68 -5.08 11.21
CA GLN A 36 -13.57 -4.36 10.59
C GLN A 36 -13.18 -5.06 9.28
N LEU A 37 -12.54 -4.31 8.38
CA LEU A 37 -11.90 -4.92 7.20
C LEU A 37 -10.99 -6.08 7.65
N ALA A 38 -11.18 -7.25 7.04
CA ALA A 38 -10.39 -8.42 7.34
C ALA A 38 -8.94 -8.25 6.84
N PRO A 39 -7.94 -8.80 7.55
CA PRO A 39 -6.58 -8.88 7.04
C PRO A 39 -6.54 -9.48 5.62
N PRO A 40 -5.68 -8.99 4.73
CA PRO A 40 -4.59 -8.04 5.00
C PRO A 40 -4.97 -6.56 4.91
N LEU A 41 -6.26 -6.21 4.87
CA LEU A 41 -6.74 -4.81 4.84
C LEU A 41 -7.10 -4.33 6.26
N GLY A 42 -7.30 -3.01 6.41
CA GLY A 42 -7.94 -2.43 7.59
C GLY A 42 -6.99 -2.05 8.73
N PRO A 43 -7.20 -2.56 9.96
CA PRO A 43 -6.39 -2.20 11.12
C PRO A 43 -4.92 -2.54 10.95
N CYS A 44 -4.07 -2.03 11.83
CA CYS A 44 -2.69 -2.49 11.91
C CYS A 44 -2.65 -3.98 12.29
N SER A 45 -1.77 -4.76 11.65
CA SER A 45 -1.56 -6.16 12.00
C SER A 45 -0.08 -6.53 12.21
N GLY A 46 0.14 -7.69 12.83
CA GLY A 46 1.48 -8.15 13.20
C GLY A 46 1.87 -7.82 14.65
N PRO A 47 3.05 -8.29 15.10
CA PRO A 47 3.40 -8.27 16.52
C PRO A 47 3.81 -6.89 17.06
N ASN A 48 4.18 -5.93 16.20
CA ASN A 48 4.72 -4.64 16.63
C ASN A 48 3.84 -3.45 16.22
N CYS A 49 2.52 -3.64 16.12
CA CYS A 49 1.60 -2.53 15.95
C CYS A 49 1.73 -1.54 17.11
N PRO A 50 1.93 -0.24 16.85
CA PRO A 50 1.98 0.73 17.93
C PRO A 50 0.58 0.95 18.50
N SER A 51 0.52 1.18 19.82
CA SER A 51 -0.72 1.50 20.52
C SER A 51 -1.16 2.95 20.31
N THR A 52 -0.26 3.83 19.87
CA THR A 52 -0.51 5.24 19.61
C THR A 52 0.05 5.64 18.25
N TRP A 53 -0.67 6.53 17.57
CA TRP A 53 -0.33 7.03 16.23
C TRP A 53 -0.25 8.55 16.28
N GLY A 54 0.97 9.08 16.28
CA GLY A 54 1.23 10.51 16.33
C GLY A 54 1.07 11.22 14.98
N PRO A 55 1.32 12.53 14.92
CA PRO A 55 1.49 13.27 13.66
C PRO A 55 2.64 12.73 12.81
N PRO A 56 2.65 13.05 11.49
CA PRO A 56 3.81 12.79 10.65
C PRO A 56 5.06 13.45 11.24
N HIS A 57 6.15 12.70 11.31
CA HIS A 57 7.41 13.17 11.88
C HIS A 57 8.57 12.44 11.21
N THR A 58 9.79 12.95 11.43
CA THR A 58 11.04 12.24 11.15
C THR A 58 11.60 11.69 12.46
N GLY A 59 12.29 10.55 12.41
CA GLY A 59 13.06 10.06 13.54
C GLY A 59 12.89 8.55 13.75
N PRO A 60 12.80 8.08 15.02
CA PRO A 60 12.71 6.67 15.33
C PRO A 60 11.48 6.00 14.70
N PHE A 61 11.65 4.75 14.26
CA PHE A 61 10.51 3.88 13.94
C PHE A 61 9.74 3.55 15.22
N ILE A 62 8.42 3.75 15.21
CA ILE A 62 7.57 3.57 16.40
C ILE A 62 6.87 2.21 16.43
N GLY A 63 6.95 1.42 15.35
CA GLY A 63 6.36 0.09 15.25
C GLY A 63 6.44 -0.49 13.84
N SER A 64 5.72 -1.58 13.62
CA SER A 64 5.53 -2.15 12.29
C SER A 64 4.09 -2.60 12.03
N ASP A 65 3.65 -2.45 10.79
CA ASP A 65 2.32 -2.84 10.33
C ASP A 65 2.40 -3.81 9.14
N ALA A 66 1.93 -5.04 9.33
CA ALA A 66 1.90 -6.08 8.31
C ALA A 66 0.70 -5.95 7.33
N SER A 67 -0.28 -5.11 7.65
CA SER A 67 -1.43 -4.85 6.79
C SER A 67 -1.03 -4.03 5.57
N ILE A 68 -1.75 -4.23 4.48
CA ILE A 68 -1.59 -3.43 3.26
C ILE A 68 -2.03 -2.00 3.56
N HIS A 69 -1.12 -1.08 3.26
CA HIS A 69 -1.36 0.34 3.40
C HIS A 69 -1.89 0.96 2.09
N VAL A 70 -1.21 0.66 0.98
CA VAL A 70 -1.64 1.06 -0.37
C VAL A 70 -1.92 -0.19 -1.18
N TYR A 71 -3.14 -0.31 -1.67
CA TYR A 71 -3.54 -1.30 -2.67
C TYR A 71 -4.01 -0.58 -3.94
N VAL A 72 -3.45 -0.96 -5.09
CA VAL A 72 -3.82 -0.44 -6.40
C VAL A 72 -4.12 -1.61 -7.33
N GLY A 73 -5.37 -1.76 -7.73
CA GLY A 73 -5.82 -2.83 -8.64
C GLY A 73 -5.44 -2.58 -10.11
N GLY A 74 -5.12 -1.34 -10.48
CA GLY A 74 -4.55 -0.96 -11.77
C GLY A 74 -3.07 -0.58 -11.67
N ASP A 75 -2.68 0.44 -12.43
CA ASP A 75 -1.30 0.95 -12.46
C ASP A 75 -1.07 2.02 -11.39
N TYR A 76 0.16 2.09 -10.89
CA TYR A 76 0.60 3.15 -9.98
C TYR A 76 1.65 4.03 -10.68
N LEU A 77 1.23 5.25 -11.01
CA LEU A 77 2.02 6.27 -11.67
C LEU A 77 2.53 7.31 -10.67
N VAL A 78 3.85 7.48 -10.57
CA VAL A 78 4.49 8.54 -9.79
C VAL A 78 5.00 9.61 -10.74
N ARG A 79 4.57 10.86 -10.54
CA ARG A 79 4.89 12.00 -11.42
C ARG A 79 5.29 13.24 -10.63
N GLN A 80 5.79 14.24 -11.35
CA GLN A 80 6.16 15.54 -10.80
C GLN A 80 7.16 15.38 -9.64
N ASN A 81 6.92 16.05 -8.49
CA ASN A 81 7.81 15.99 -7.34
C ASN A 81 7.37 14.97 -6.28
N ALA A 82 6.34 14.14 -6.50
CA ALA A 82 5.85 13.14 -5.53
C ALA A 82 6.99 12.38 -4.86
N ALA A 83 6.99 12.28 -3.52
CA ALA A 83 8.18 11.93 -2.75
C ALA A 83 8.13 10.51 -2.17
N GLU A 84 7.00 10.08 -1.61
CA GLU A 84 6.98 8.82 -0.87
C GLU A 84 5.62 8.17 -0.66
N ALA A 85 5.66 6.86 -0.35
CA ALA A 85 4.53 6.04 0.09
C ALA A 85 4.98 5.07 1.20
N GLU A 86 4.54 5.32 2.43
CA GLU A 86 4.86 4.53 3.61
C GLU A 86 4.05 3.24 3.71
N GLY A 87 4.58 2.21 4.37
CA GLY A 87 3.84 0.98 4.66
C GLY A 87 3.82 -0.03 3.51
N LYS A 88 3.07 -1.12 3.66
CA LYS A 88 3.09 -2.22 2.69
C LYS A 88 2.30 -1.81 1.44
N VAL A 89 2.93 -1.87 0.27
CA VAL A 89 2.35 -1.44 -1.01
C VAL A 89 2.15 -2.63 -1.94
N VAL A 90 0.96 -2.74 -2.51
CA VAL A 90 0.61 -3.73 -3.52
C VAL A 90 0.06 -3.03 -4.75
N VAL A 91 0.63 -3.34 -5.93
CA VAL A 91 0.21 -2.84 -7.23
C VAL A 91 -0.05 -4.05 -8.13
N VAL A 92 -1.29 -4.24 -8.57
CA VAL A 92 -1.64 -5.38 -9.45
C VAL A 92 -1.10 -5.16 -10.87
N GLY A 93 -1.18 -3.92 -11.37
CA GLY A 93 -0.62 -3.52 -12.66
C GLY A 93 0.87 -3.15 -12.59
N ASP A 94 1.23 -2.11 -13.34
CA ASP A 94 2.58 -1.59 -13.45
C ASP A 94 2.87 -0.49 -12.41
N LEU A 95 4.12 -0.40 -11.96
CA LEU A 95 4.65 0.74 -11.19
C LEU A 95 5.57 1.56 -12.09
N ASP A 96 5.18 2.79 -12.41
CA ASP A 96 5.96 3.70 -13.25
C ASP A 96 6.32 4.99 -12.53
N ILE A 97 7.61 5.17 -12.25
CA ILE A 97 8.17 6.32 -11.55
C ILE A 97 8.88 7.22 -12.56
N ASN A 98 8.18 8.30 -12.92
CA ASN A 98 8.63 9.29 -13.89
C ASN A 98 8.47 10.70 -13.31
N LYS A 99 9.35 11.04 -12.37
CA LYS A 99 9.39 12.34 -11.70
C LYS A 99 9.90 13.40 -12.66
N ALA A 100 9.28 14.59 -12.63
CA ALA A 100 9.59 15.65 -13.60
C ALA A 100 11.01 16.23 -13.48
N ASN A 101 11.62 16.11 -12.29
CA ASN A 101 12.98 16.54 -12.00
C ASN A 101 13.88 15.36 -11.56
N GLY A 102 13.43 14.12 -11.80
CA GLY A 102 14.05 12.90 -11.28
C GLY A 102 14.09 12.84 -9.76
N GLY A 103 15.08 12.14 -9.21
CA GLY A 103 15.31 12.01 -7.77
C GLY A 103 14.59 10.82 -7.12
N ALA A 104 14.74 10.72 -5.81
CA ALA A 104 14.25 9.60 -5.02
C ALA A 104 12.71 9.57 -4.93
N PHE A 105 12.16 8.37 -4.93
CA PHE A 105 10.83 8.04 -4.45
C PHE A 105 10.94 6.92 -3.42
N ASN A 106 10.60 7.19 -2.15
CA ASN A 106 10.71 6.21 -1.07
C ASN A 106 9.43 5.36 -0.99
N MET A 107 9.56 4.04 -0.88
CA MET A 107 8.43 3.13 -0.67
C MET A 107 8.68 2.18 0.50
N GLY A 108 7.62 1.94 1.29
CA GLY A 108 7.67 1.10 2.49
C GLY A 108 8.23 1.83 3.70
N VAL A 109 9.47 2.31 3.59
CA VAL A 109 10.17 3.10 4.60
C VAL A 109 10.41 4.48 4.04
N VAL A 110 10.04 5.51 4.80
CA VAL A 110 9.96 6.89 4.32
C VAL A 110 10.72 7.85 5.23
N GLY A 111 10.95 9.08 4.75
CA GLY A 111 11.65 10.12 5.52
C GLY A 111 10.75 10.86 6.51
N VAL A 112 9.49 11.04 6.15
CA VAL A 112 8.46 11.67 6.98
C VAL A 112 7.19 10.82 6.93
N GLY A 113 6.53 10.65 8.07
CA GLY A 113 5.30 9.85 8.11
C GLY A 113 4.96 9.42 9.52
N SER A 114 4.17 8.36 9.62
CA SER A 114 3.85 7.75 10.90
C SER A 114 5.06 7.11 11.58
N MET A 115 6.12 6.83 10.81
CA MET A 115 7.28 6.04 11.20
C MET A 115 6.89 4.60 11.60
N VAL A 116 5.83 4.08 10.98
CA VAL A 116 5.34 2.70 11.13
C VAL A 116 5.55 1.96 9.81
N THR A 117 6.69 1.30 9.75
CA THR A 117 7.15 0.59 8.55
C THR A 117 6.51 -0.79 8.43
N PRO A 118 6.54 -1.47 7.27
CA PRO A 118 6.21 -2.87 7.25
C PRO A 118 7.23 -3.68 8.07
N PRO A 119 6.91 -4.90 8.52
CA PRO A 119 7.85 -5.72 9.27
C PRO A 119 9.15 -5.93 8.49
N SER A 120 10.29 -5.66 9.13
CA SER A 120 11.60 -5.76 8.49
C SER A 120 11.85 -7.16 7.91
N GLY A 121 12.43 -7.22 6.72
CA GLY A 121 12.72 -8.43 5.96
C GLY A 121 11.56 -8.99 5.13
N THR A 122 10.36 -8.40 5.21
CA THR A 122 9.19 -8.82 4.41
C THR A 122 9.16 -8.16 3.03
N ASP A 123 8.24 -8.59 2.18
CA ASP A 123 7.96 -7.90 0.92
C ASP A 123 7.23 -6.59 1.22
N HIS A 124 7.95 -5.48 1.09
CA HIS A 124 7.40 -4.13 1.32
C HIS A 124 6.58 -3.65 0.12
N VAL A 125 7.04 -3.98 -1.08
CA VAL A 125 6.38 -3.59 -2.34
C VAL A 125 6.23 -4.83 -3.20
N THR A 126 5.01 -5.14 -3.61
CA THR A 126 4.69 -6.21 -4.57
C THR A 126 4.00 -5.62 -5.79
N VAL A 127 4.56 -5.84 -6.97
CA VAL A 127 4.06 -5.35 -8.25
C VAL A 127 3.80 -6.53 -9.19
N GLY A 128 2.57 -6.66 -9.69
CA GLY A 128 2.21 -7.74 -10.61
C GLY A 128 2.82 -7.58 -12.00
N GLY A 129 2.95 -6.34 -12.45
CA GLY A 129 3.55 -5.99 -13.74
C GLY A 129 5.03 -5.65 -13.68
N SER A 130 5.37 -4.63 -14.45
CA SER A 130 6.68 -4.03 -14.59
C SER A 130 6.91 -2.92 -13.56
N VAL A 131 8.18 -2.67 -13.28
CA VAL A 131 8.63 -1.56 -12.46
C VAL A 131 9.62 -0.74 -13.31
N SER A 132 9.26 0.50 -13.61
CA SER A 132 10.08 1.42 -14.40
C SER A 132 10.40 2.68 -13.62
N MET A 133 11.66 3.09 -13.66
CA MET A 133 12.10 4.41 -13.23
C MET A 133 12.71 5.15 -14.42
N ASP A 134 12.22 6.35 -14.71
CA ASP A 134 12.73 7.17 -15.81
C ASP A 134 14.22 7.48 -15.65
N ALA A 135 15.01 7.12 -16.67
CA ALA A 135 16.45 7.32 -16.72
C ALA A 135 16.86 8.32 -17.83
N SER A 136 15.89 9.00 -18.45
CA SER A 136 16.16 9.94 -19.55
C SER A 136 16.77 11.27 -19.10
N GLN A 137 16.59 11.62 -17.82
CA GLN A 137 17.06 12.88 -17.21
C GLN A 137 18.46 12.75 -16.60
N GLY A 138 19.17 13.87 -16.47
CA GLY A 138 20.51 13.90 -15.86
C GLY A 138 20.52 13.49 -14.38
N ASN A 139 19.45 13.80 -13.66
CA ASN A 139 19.09 13.18 -12.39
C ASN A 139 17.96 12.18 -12.69
N PRO A 140 18.21 10.86 -12.74
CA PRO A 140 17.15 9.90 -13.03
C PRO A 140 16.16 9.81 -11.88
N SER A 141 14.94 9.38 -12.17
CA SER A 141 14.03 8.89 -11.12
C SER A 141 14.65 7.65 -10.47
N LYS A 142 14.56 7.54 -9.15
CA LYS A 142 15.13 6.42 -8.40
C LYS A 142 14.15 5.89 -7.35
N LEU A 143 13.90 4.59 -7.35
CA LEU A 143 13.13 3.92 -6.31
C LEU A 143 14.03 3.60 -5.11
N PHE A 144 13.62 3.99 -3.91
CA PHE A 144 14.29 3.62 -2.65
C PHE A 144 13.35 2.79 -1.78
N LEU A 145 13.84 1.62 -1.32
CA LEU A 145 13.15 0.79 -0.33
C LEU A 145 14.07 0.54 0.86
N GLY A 146 13.48 0.63 2.06
CA GLY A 146 14.21 0.49 3.30
C GLY A 146 14.88 1.80 3.75
N GLY A 147 15.38 1.80 4.97
CA GLY A 147 15.90 3.01 5.58
C GLY A 147 16.51 2.75 6.95
N TYR A 148 17.05 3.82 7.51
CA TYR A 148 17.67 3.77 8.83
C TYR A 148 17.39 5.04 9.63
N TYR A 149 17.44 4.89 10.95
CA TYR A 149 17.46 5.97 11.91
C TYR A 149 18.71 5.81 12.80
N VAL A 150 19.32 6.93 13.20
CA VAL A 150 20.52 6.92 14.04
C VAL A 150 20.18 7.47 15.42
N ASP A 151 20.31 6.64 16.45
CA ASP A 151 20.21 7.03 17.86
C ASP A 151 21.61 7.06 18.50
N GLY A 152 22.20 8.25 18.57
CA GLY A 152 23.58 8.43 19.02
C GLY A 152 24.57 7.72 18.09
N THR A 153 25.06 6.55 18.51
CA THR A 153 25.96 5.70 17.71
C THR A 153 25.27 4.43 17.19
N THR A 154 24.02 4.19 17.56
CA THR A 154 23.27 3.01 17.17
C THR A 154 22.53 3.30 15.88
N VAL A 155 22.71 2.44 14.88
CA VAL A 155 21.96 2.52 13.62
C VAL A 155 20.83 1.51 13.67
N HIS A 156 19.60 2.01 13.66
CA HIS A 156 18.37 1.22 13.55
C HIS A 156 18.03 1.11 12.07
N THR A 157 17.92 -0.10 11.53
CA THR A 157 17.58 -0.32 10.13
C THR A 157 16.26 -1.05 10.01
N THR A 158 15.49 -0.72 8.98
CA THR A 158 14.32 -1.48 8.56
C THR A 158 14.30 -1.53 7.05
N TRP A 159 13.90 -2.66 6.50
CA TRP A 159 14.02 -2.92 5.07
C TRP A 159 13.04 -4.00 4.63
N GLY A 160 12.85 -4.11 3.32
CA GLY A 160 12.07 -5.18 2.73
C GLY A 160 12.41 -5.39 1.27
N ASN A 161 11.75 -6.36 0.65
CA ASN A 161 11.95 -6.68 -0.76
C ASN A 161 11.00 -5.90 -1.65
N LEU A 162 11.45 -5.71 -2.89
CA LEU A 162 10.62 -5.43 -4.05
C LEU A 162 10.36 -6.74 -4.79
N LYS A 163 9.10 -7.17 -4.87
CA LYS A 163 8.68 -8.23 -5.80
C LYS A 163 8.06 -7.61 -7.04
N TYR A 164 8.44 -8.10 -8.22
CA TYR A 164 7.91 -7.62 -9.50
C TYR A 164 7.69 -8.78 -10.48
N GLY A 165 6.68 -8.69 -11.35
CA GLY A 165 6.31 -9.81 -12.21
C GLY A 165 7.10 -9.91 -13.52
N THR A 166 7.32 -8.79 -14.21
CA THR A 166 7.84 -8.83 -15.58
C THR A 166 9.24 -8.22 -15.72
N THR A 167 9.37 -6.90 -15.70
CA THR A 167 10.63 -6.19 -15.97
C THR A 167 10.89 -5.15 -14.90
N LEU A 168 12.17 -5.02 -14.52
CA LEU A 168 12.65 -3.95 -13.66
C LEU A 168 13.68 -3.13 -14.44
N THR A 169 13.42 -1.82 -14.60
CA THR A 169 14.29 -0.92 -15.37
C THR A 169 14.48 0.41 -14.65
N GLY A 170 15.64 1.04 -14.84
CA GLY A 170 15.98 2.31 -14.20
C GLY A 170 16.76 2.15 -12.89
N ALA A 171 16.92 3.24 -12.14
CA ALA A 171 17.71 3.27 -10.91
C ALA A 171 16.86 2.87 -9.70
N TYR A 172 17.37 1.96 -8.87
CA TYR A 172 16.78 1.61 -7.58
C TYR A 172 17.85 1.37 -6.52
N ASP A 173 17.43 1.39 -5.25
CA ASP A 173 18.24 1.09 -4.09
C ASP A 173 17.35 0.46 -3.02
N ILE A 174 17.76 -0.71 -2.54
CA ILE A 174 17.02 -1.47 -1.56
C ILE A 174 18.01 -1.78 -0.43
N THR A 175 17.90 -1.03 0.67
CA THR A 175 18.92 -0.95 1.71
C THR A 175 18.35 -1.34 3.08
N PRO A 176 19.15 -1.96 3.97
CA PRO A 176 20.52 -2.44 3.72
C PRO A 176 20.60 -3.80 3.05
N ASP A 177 19.63 -4.69 3.27
CA ASP A 177 19.73 -6.11 2.88
C ASP A 177 18.58 -6.61 1.97
N GLY A 178 17.69 -5.71 1.57
CA GLY A 178 16.53 -6.09 0.75
C GLY A 178 16.90 -6.38 -0.70
N LYS A 179 15.97 -7.04 -1.40
CA LYS A 179 16.21 -7.53 -2.77
C LYS A 179 15.10 -7.12 -3.73
N ALA A 180 15.48 -6.92 -4.98
CA ALA A 180 14.55 -6.93 -6.09
C ALA A 180 14.42 -8.36 -6.63
N ILE A 181 13.23 -8.93 -6.53
CA ILE A 181 12.96 -10.34 -6.83
C ILE A 181 11.93 -10.39 -7.95
N LYS A 182 12.32 -10.94 -9.10
CA LYS A 182 11.38 -11.25 -10.17
C LYS A 182 10.58 -12.48 -9.80
N ASP A 183 9.29 -12.33 -9.58
CA ASP A 183 8.36 -13.38 -9.16
C ASP A 183 6.95 -13.04 -9.66
N ALA A 184 6.58 -13.58 -10.82
CA ALA A 184 5.29 -13.31 -11.46
C ALA A 184 4.09 -13.87 -10.67
N ALA A 185 4.31 -14.85 -9.79
CA ALA A 185 3.25 -15.45 -8.98
C ALA A 185 3.05 -14.69 -7.64
N ALA A 186 3.95 -13.77 -7.28
CA ALA A 186 3.85 -13.05 -6.00
C ALA A 186 2.55 -12.23 -5.88
N ILE A 187 2.02 -11.73 -6.99
CA ILE A 187 0.79 -10.94 -6.99
C ILE A 187 -0.46 -11.81 -6.78
N ASP A 188 -0.38 -13.13 -6.98
CA ASP A 188 -1.52 -14.04 -6.82
C ASP A 188 -2.05 -14.05 -5.37
N GLU A 189 -1.20 -13.76 -4.37
CA GLU A 189 -1.61 -13.57 -2.96
C GLU A 189 -2.63 -12.43 -2.80
N PHE A 190 -2.57 -11.42 -3.67
CA PHE A 190 -3.31 -10.17 -3.52
C PHE A 190 -4.32 -9.89 -4.64
N SER A 191 -4.33 -10.68 -5.71
CA SER A 191 -5.21 -10.47 -6.87
C SER A 191 -6.70 -10.62 -6.51
N GLY A 192 -7.01 -11.43 -5.49
CA GLY A 192 -8.36 -11.58 -4.93
C GLY A 192 -8.87 -10.36 -4.16
N LEU A 193 -8.04 -9.35 -3.88
CA LEU A 193 -8.45 -8.17 -3.09
C LEU A 193 -9.17 -7.09 -3.92
N THR A 194 -9.00 -7.04 -5.25
CA THR A 194 -9.73 -6.09 -6.09
C THR A 194 -11.25 -6.27 -5.93
N PRO A 195 -11.83 -7.48 -6.14
CA PRO A 195 -13.26 -7.70 -5.89
C PRO A 195 -13.70 -7.38 -4.45
N VAL A 196 -12.85 -7.65 -3.46
CA VAL A 196 -13.14 -7.32 -2.04
C VAL A 196 -13.29 -5.80 -1.86
N ILE A 197 -12.43 -5.00 -2.49
CA ILE A 197 -12.52 -3.53 -2.46
C ILE A 197 -13.76 -3.04 -3.22
N GLU A 198 -14.06 -3.60 -4.38
CA GLU A 198 -15.29 -3.30 -5.15
C GLU A 198 -16.53 -3.55 -4.30
N ASP A 199 -16.60 -4.72 -3.65
CA ASP A 199 -17.74 -5.15 -2.84
C ASP A 199 -17.91 -4.31 -1.57
N HIS A 200 -16.84 -4.03 -0.83
CA HIS A 200 -16.92 -3.13 0.34
C HIS A 200 -17.32 -1.71 -0.05
N SER A 201 -16.74 -1.17 -1.14
CA SER A 201 -17.05 0.17 -1.63
C SER A 201 -18.51 0.28 -2.06
N SER A 202 -18.99 -0.70 -2.83
CA SER A 202 -20.39 -0.79 -3.27
C SER A 202 -21.34 -1.02 -2.10
N CYS A 203 -20.95 -1.85 -1.12
CA CYS A 203 -21.73 -2.10 0.08
C CYS A 203 -21.96 -0.83 0.90
N MET A 204 -20.89 -0.06 1.15
CA MET A 204 -20.97 1.25 1.81
C MET A 204 -21.86 2.22 1.03
N GLY A 205 -21.74 2.26 -0.29
CA GLY A 205 -22.51 3.14 -1.17
C GLY A 205 -24.00 2.82 -1.27
N ARG A 206 -24.44 1.60 -0.87
CA ARG A 206 -25.85 1.20 -0.83
C ARG A 206 -26.51 1.38 0.53
N GLN A 207 -25.74 1.69 1.57
CA GLN A 207 -26.30 1.90 2.90
C GLN A 207 -27.14 3.17 2.94
N THR A 208 -28.20 3.15 3.76
CA THR A 208 -28.98 4.37 4.04
C THR A 208 -28.13 5.35 4.84
N ALA A 209 -27.92 6.55 4.30
CA ALA A 209 -27.32 7.65 5.05
C ALA A 209 -28.17 7.99 6.31
N ASN A 210 -27.51 8.07 7.46
CA ASN A 210 -28.10 8.52 8.72
C ASN A 210 -27.58 9.91 9.15
N GLY A 211 -26.53 10.41 8.49
CA GLY A 211 -26.04 11.76 8.64
C GLY A 211 -26.63 12.72 7.60
N THR A 212 -26.47 14.01 7.86
CA THR A 212 -26.84 15.10 6.94
C THR A 212 -25.62 15.94 6.58
N TRP A 213 -25.70 16.74 5.53
CA TRP A 213 -24.62 17.66 5.17
C TRP A 213 -25.16 19.04 4.79
N ALA A 214 -24.32 20.06 4.96
CA ALA A 214 -24.55 21.41 4.50
C ALA A 214 -23.29 21.95 3.81
N ASP A 215 -23.45 22.60 2.66
CA ASP A 215 -22.38 23.29 1.94
C ASP A 215 -22.73 24.78 1.87
N ASP A 216 -21.99 25.61 2.59
CA ASP A 216 -22.21 27.06 2.65
C ASP A 216 -21.40 27.83 1.59
N GLY A 217 -20.73 27.12 0.68
CA GLY A 217 -19.82 27.68 -0.33
C GLY A 217 -18.38 27.79 0.13
N SER A 218 -18.11 27.82 1.44
CA SER A 218 -16.77 27.86 2.03
C SER A 218 -16.36 26.55 2.68
N THR A 219 -17.32 25.85 3.31
CA THR A 219 -17.11 24.64 4.08
C THR A 219 -18.23 23.65 3.81
N VAL A 220 -17.89 22.38 3.66
CA VAL A 220 -18.84 21.27 3.70
C VAL A 220 -18.85 20.70 5.11
N THR A 221 -19.98 20.80 5.80
CA THR A 221 -20.16 20.28 7.16
C THR A 221 -21.03 19.02 7.13
N PHE A 222 -20.47 17.91 7.58
CA PHE A 222 -21.16 16.63 7.75
C PHE A 222 -21.63 16.50 9.20
N THR A 223 -22.94 16.42 9.42
CA THR A 223 -23.56 16.32 10.75
C THR A 223 -24.14 14.93 10.97
N GLY A 224 -23.52 14.15 11.86
CA GLY A 224 -24.01 12.83 12.24
C GLY A 224 -25.31 12.89 13.05
N ASP A 225 -25.93 11.73 13.24
CA ASP A 225 -27.17 11.58 14.03
C ASP A 225 -26.94 11.67 15.55
N GLY A 226 -25.68 11.79 15.99
CA GLY A 226 -25.31 11.91 17.40
C GLY A 226 -25.42 10.63 18.23
N THR A 227 -25.81 9.50 17.64
CA THR A 227 -26.10 8.27 18.41
C THR A 227 -25.57 6.97 17.80
N SER A 228 -25.59 6.83 16.47
CA SER A 228 -25.14 5.60 15.80
C SER A 228 -23.63 5.41 15.87
N ALA A 229 -23.19 4.17 16.06
CA ALA A 229 -21.76 3.80 16.01
C ALA A 229 -21.14 3.96 14.60
N ARG A 230 -22.00 4.10 13.57
CA ARG A 230 -21.60 4.39 12.20
C ARG A 230 -22.38 5.60 11.69
N GLN A 231 -21.68 6.56 11.14
CA GLN A 231 -22.20 7.81 10.58
C GLN A 231 -21.96 7.77 9.06
N ILE A 232 -23.03 7.68 8.29
CA ILE A 232 -23.00 7.50 6.83
C ILE A 232 -23.58 8.74 6.17
N PHE A 233 -22.83 9.28 5.22
CA PHE A 233 -23.18 10.46 4.45
C PHE A 233 -23.11 10.16 2.96
N ASP A 234 -24.12 10.57 2.19
CA ASP A 234 -24.07 10.55 0.73
C ASP A 234 -23.92 11.98 0.20
N TYR A 235 -22.77 12.29 -0.38
CA TYR A 235 -22.45 13.63 -0.90
C TYR A 235 -22.22 13.58 -2.43
N PRO A 236 -23.11 14.22 -3.22
CA PRO A 236 -23.04 14.15 -4.69
C PRO A 236 -22.11 15.19 -5.32
N GLY A 237 -21.64 16.17 -4.53
CA GLY A 237 -20.88 17.31 -5.04
C GLY A 237 -19.36 17.11 -5.00
N ASN A 238 -18.66 18.11 -5.52
CA ASN A 238 -17.23 18.31 -5.28
C ASN A 238 -17.01 19.16 -4.02
N ILE A 239 -16.00 18.80 -3.24
CA ILE A 239 -15.55 19.64 -2.13
C ILE A 239 -14.52 20.61 -2.71
N GLY A 240 -14.95 21.85 -2.94
CA GLY A 240 -14.12 22.86 -3.59
C GLY A 240 -14.18 22.80 -5.12
N SER A 241 -13.22 23.47 -5.74
CA SER A 241 -13.08 23.59 -7.20
C SER A 241 -11.60 23.56 -7.57
N ALA A 242 -11.26 23.48 -8.85
CA ALA A 242 -9.88 23.49 -9.30
C ALA A 242 -9.09 24.73 -8.83
N SER A 243 -9.76 25.87 -8.63
CA SER A 243 -9.15 27.15 -8.25
C SER A 243 -9.36 27.56 -6.79
N ALA A 244 -10.24 26.88 -6.05
CA ALA A 244 -10.58 27.27 -4.69
C ALA A 244 -10.86 26.04 -3.82
N ALA A 245 -10.09 25.88 -2.76
CA ALA A 245 -10.29 24.85 -1.75
C ALA A 245 -11.48 25.20 -0.84
N LYS A 246 -12.15 24.18 -0.30
CA LYS A 246 -13.16 24.33 0.76
C LYS A 246 -12.70 23.67 2.06
N GLY A 247 -13.26 24.17 3.17
CA GLY A 247 -13.18 23.50 4.45
C GLY A 247 -14.02 22.21 4.48
N ILE A 248 -13.61 21.27 5.32
CA ILE A 248 -14.35 20.08 5.70
C ILE A 248 -14.53 20.12 7.21
N ALA A 249 -15.76 19.94 7.67
CA ALA A 249 -16.09 19.89 9.08
C ALA A 249 -17.01 18.69 9.38
N PHE A 250 -16.87 18.15 10.59
CA PHE A 250 -17.75 17.12 11.11
C PHE A 250 -18.38 17.60 12.41
N ALA A 251 -19.67 17.35 12.59
CA ALA A 251 -20.43 17.69 13.78
C ALA A 251 -21.29 16.50 14.21
N GLY A 252 -21.59 16.38 15.51
CA GLY A 252 -22.49 15.33 16.01
C GLY A 252 -21.99 13.91 15.76
N ILE A 253 -20.67 13.70 15.68
CA ILE A 253 -20.07 12.36 15.54
C ILE A 253 -19.80 11.80 16.95
N PRO A 254 -20.40 10.65 17.34
CA PRO A 254 -20.07 10.01 18.60
C PRO A 254 -18.59 9.60 18.67
N ALA A 255 -18.01 9.62 19.87
CA ALA A 255 -16.62 9.22 20.06
C ALA A 255 -16.40 7.77 19.61
N GLY A 256 -15.36 7.54 18.81
CA GLY A 256 -15.04 6.21 18.28
C GLY A 256 -15.93 5.73 17.14
N ALA A 257 -16.95 6.51 16.73
CA ALA A 257 -17.81 6.13 15.62
C ALA A 257 -17.03 6.01 14.29
N THR A 258 -17.47 5.08 13.46
CA THR A 258 -17.01 4.98 12.07
C THR A 258 -17.72 6.03 11.24
N VAL A 259 -16.97 6.78 10.44
CA VAL A 259 -17.49 7.81 9.55
C VAL A 259 -17.25 7.38 8.13
N ILE A 260 -18.32 7.29 7.34
CA ILE A 260 -18.28 6.93 5.92
C ILE A 260 -18.88 8.09 5.14
N VAL A 261 -18.07 8.70 4.28
CA VAL A 261 -18.55 9.69 3.32
C VAL A 261 -18.54 9.05 1.94
N ASN A 262 -19.71 8.65 1.47
CA ASN A 262 -19.93 8.18 0.10
C ASN A 262 -19.98 9.38 -0.84
N MET A 263 -18.95 9.52 -1.66
CA MET A 263 -18.88 10.51 -2.73
C MET A 263 -19.54 9.92 -3.98
N THR A 264 -20.76 10.34 -4.29
CA THR A 264 -21.62 9.64 -5.27
C THR A 264 -21.51 10.14 -6.71
N GLY A 265 -20.65 11.15 -6.96
CA GLY A 265 -20.36 11.66 -8.30
C GLY A 265 -19.48 10.72 -9.14
N SER A 266 -19.54 10.82 -10.47
CA SER A 266 -18.65 10.10 -11.39
C SER A 266 -17.26 10.73 -11.50
N ASP A 267 -17.19 12.06 -11.49
CA ASP A 267 -15.95 12.85 -11.51
C ASP A 267 -15.87 13.66 -10.21
N VAL A 268 -15.11 13.15 -9.25
CA VAL A 268 -15.05 13.71 -7.90
C VAL A 268 -13.75 14.48 -7.68
N LEU A 269 -13.89 15.71 -7.23
CA LEU A 269 -12.80 16.55 -6.74
C LEU A 269 -13.00 16.86 -5.25
N ILE A 270 -11.98 16.57 -4.46
CA ILE A 270 -11.80 17.07 -3.10
C ILE A 270 -10.58 17.97 -3.11
N ASN A 271 -10.81 19.27 -3.26
CA ASN A 271 -9.80 20.31 -3.04
C ASN A 271 -10.03 20.94 -1.67
N THR A 272 -9.17 20.62 -0.70
CA THR A 272 -9.34 21.06 0.69
C THR A 272 -8.03 21.48 1.35
N ASN A 273 -8.16 22.41 2.29
CA ASN A 273 -7.10 22.81 3.21
C ASN A 273 -7.39 22.36 4.66
N SER A 274 -8.38 21.48 4.85
CA SER A 274 -8.73 20.92 6.16
C SER A 274 -7.93 19.67 6.48
N GLY A 275 -7.46 19.58 7.73
CA GLY A 275 -6.63 18.48 8.21
C GLY A 275 -5.19 18.94 8.42
N THR A 276 -4.75 18.97 9.69
CA THR A 276 -3.40 19.39 10.05
C THR A 276 -2.46 18.22 10.34
N ALA A 277 -3.03 17.02 10.51
CA ALA A 277 -2.39 15.84 11.08
C ALA A 277 -1.87 16.00 12.52
N GLN A 278 -2.18 17.13 13.17
CA GLN A 278 -1.75 17.44 14.55
C GLN A 278 -2.79 17.00 15.57
N GLU A 279 -2.33 16.70 16.78
CA GLU A 279 -3.21 16.43 17.91
C GLU A 279 -4.13 17.63 18.20
N GLY A 280 -5.39 17.36 18.52
CA GLY A 280 -6.40 18.37 18.80
C GLY A 280 -7.14 18.91 17.57
N ASP A 281 -6.71 18.61 16.35
CA ASP A 281 -7.49 18.87 15.14
C ASP A 281 -8.67 17.88 15.04
N PRO A 282 -9.94 18.35 14.98
CA PRO A 282 -11.11 17.46 14.97
C PRO A 282 -11.12 16.49 13.79
N LEU A 283 -10.63 16.91 12.62
CA LEU A 283 -10.59 16.04 11.45
C LEU A 283 -9.49 14.96 11.61
N THR A 284 -8.32 15.33 12.12
CA THR A 284 -7.25 14.38 12.46
C THR A 284 -7.71 13.35 13.50
N ALA A 285 -8.52 13.75 14.48
CA ALA A 285 -9.07 12.81 15.47
C ALA A 285 -9.98 11.72 14.85
N LEU A 286 -10.62 12.01 13.72
CA LEU A 286 -11.45 11.04 12.99
C LEU A 286 -10.65 10.11 12.08
N ARG A 287 -9.40 10.46 11.74
CA ARG A 287 -8.52 9.71 10.81
C ARG A 287 -8.62 8.19 10.90
N PRO A 288 -8.46 7.55 12.08
CA PRO A 288 -8.45 6.09 12.15
C PRO A 288 -9.80 5.45 11.78
N ASN A 289 -10.91 6.20 11.80
CA ASN A 289 -12.25 5.68 11.59
C ASN A 289 -13.00 6.38 10.44
N LEU A 290 -12.32 7.26 9.69
CA LEU A 290 -12.89 8.00 8.57
C LEU A 290 -12.57 7.29 7.24
N MET A 291 -13.61 6.97 6.48
CA MET A 291 -13.54 6.41 5.14
C MET A 291 -14.17 7.38 4.12
N TRP A 292 -13.39 7.80 3.15
CA TRP A 292 -13.84 8.46 1.92
C TRP A 292 -14.08 7.38 0.87
N ASN A 293 -15.35 7.11 0.58
CA ASN A 293 -15.75 6.04 -0.32
C ASN A 293 -16.21 6.59 -1.68
N PHE A 294 -15.66 6.05 -2.76
CA PHE A 294 -15.95 6.45 -4.15
C PHE A 294 -16.49 5.21 -4.90
N PRO A 295 -17.77 4.85 -4.71
CA PRO A 295 -18.31 3.58 -5.19
C PRO A 295 -18.38 3.46 -6.71
N THR A 296 -18.64 4.56 -7.41
CA THR A 296 -18.88 4.56 -8.87
C THR A 296 -18.00 5.53 -9.64
N ALA A 297 -17.16 6.31 -8.96
CA ALA A 297 -16.34 7.34 -9.58
C ALA A 297 -15.43 6.74 -10.66
N THR A 298 -15.34 7.40 -11.82
CA THR A 298 -14.37 7.09 -12.87
C THR A 298 -13.09 7.93 -12.73
N ASN A 299 -13.20 9.10 -12.12
CA ASN A 299 -12.08 9.97 -11.82
C ASN A 299 -12.23 10.55 -10.42
N VAL A 300 -11.19 10.38 -9.60
CA VAL A 300 -11.11 10.95 -8.26
C VAL A 300 -9.87 11.82 -8.19
N VAL A 301 -9.99 13.05 -7.67
CA VAL A 301 -8.87 13.94 -7.42
C VAL A 301 -8.92 14.42 -5.98
N VAL A 302 -7.88 14.15 -5.22
CA VAL A 302 -7.66 14.70 -3.88
C VAL A 302 -6.49 15.69 -3.97
N SER A 303 -6.77 16.95 -3.69
CA SER A 303 -5.83 18.05 -3.84
C SER A 303 -6.01 19.08 -2.72
N GLY A 304 -5.25 20.17 -2.82
CA GLY A 304 -5.24 21.26 -1.84
C GLY A 304 -3.92 21.29 -1.09
N GLN A 305 -3.90 21.97 0.05
CA GLN A 305 -2.67 22.21 0.83
C GLN A 305 -2.66 21.47 2.17
N ALA A 306 -3.66 20.62 2.44
CA ALA A 306 -3.78 19.91 3.70
C ALA A 306 -2.94 18.62 3.75
N GLN A 307 -2.62 18.23 4.99
CA GLN A 307 -2.41 16.83 5.32
C GLN A 307 -3.79 16.16 5.33
N PHE A 308 -4.19 15.54 4.22
CA PHE A 308 -5.50 14.92 4.05
C PHE A 308 -5.68 13.79 5.07
N GLN A 309 -6.84 13.72 5.72
CA GLN A 309 -7.12 12.76 6.80
C GLN A 309 -8.20 11.77 6.41
N GLY A 310 -8.00 10.52 6.81
CA GLY A 310 -8.93 9.42 6.59
C GLY A 310 -8.45 8.50 5.47
N SER A 311 -9.05 7.32 5.44
CA SER A 311 -8.78 6.30 4.44
C SER A 311 -9.60 6.55 3.18
N ILE A 312 -9.07 6.16 2.02
CA ILE A 312 -9.69 6.32 0.71
C ILE A 312 -9.99 4.92 0.17
N MET A 313 -11.24 4.72 -0.28
CA MET A 313 -11.65 3.51 -0.99
C MET A 313 -12.35 3.86 -2.30
N ALA A 314 -11.84 3.38 -3.44
CA ALA A 314 -12.47 3.56 -4.75
C ALA A 314 -12.81 2.19 -5.36
N GLY A 315 -14.11 1.94 -5.54
CA GLY A 315 -14.64 0.63 -5.93
C GLY A 315 -14.79 0.39 -7.42
N ASN A 316 -14.51 1.36 -8.27
CA ASN A 316 -14.60 1.17 -9.72
C ASN A 316 -13.22 0.78 -10.29
N PRO A 317 -13.04 -0.43 -10.84
CA PRO A 317 -11.75 -0.87 -11.38
C PRO A 317 -11.31 -0.11 -12.62
N ALA A 318 -12.24 0.56 -13.33
CA ALA A 318 -11.92 1.44 -14.44
C ALA A 318 -11.54 2.87 -14.00
N SER A 319 -11.51 3.14 -12.69
CA SER A 319 -11.23 4.49 -12.17
C SER A 319 -9.74 4.85 -12.20
N SER A 320 -9.49 6.15 -12.22
CA SER A 320 -8.20 6.73 -11.88
C SER A 320 -8.34 7.64 -10.67
N THR A 321 -7.50 7.44 -9.65
CA THR A 321 -7.42 8.31 -8.47
C THR A 321 -6.13 9.11 -8.53
N THR A 322 -6.24 10.44 -8.45
CA THR A 322 -5.10 11.35 -8.38
C THR A 322 -4.95 11.88 -6.97
N LEU A 323 -3.79 11.66 -6.36
CA LEU A 323 -3.41 12.29 -5.09
C LEU A 323 -2.37 13.37 -5.38
N SER A 324 -2.72 14.62 -5.06
CA SER A 324 -1.85 15.78 -5.25
C SER A 324 -1.81 16.77 -4.11
N ASN A 325 -2.39 16.39 -2.97
CA ASN A 325 -2.19 17.03 -1.68
C ASN A 325 -0.75 16.79 -1.17
N PRO A 326 -0.25 17.60 -0.22
CA PRO A 326 1.06 17.38 0.39
C PRO A 326 1.22 16.02 1.07
N GLY A 327 0.19 15.53 1.79
CA GLY A 327 0.27 14.21 2.41
C GLY A 327 -1.09 13.57 2.66
N THR A 328 -1.20 12.26 2.50
CA THR A 328 -2.42 11.45 2.69
C THR A 328 -2.26 10.57 3.92
N ASN A 329 -3.10 10.79 4.94
CA ASN A 329 -2.97 10.16 6.26
C ASN A 329 -4.15 9.20 6.50
N GLY A 330 -3.97 7.93 6.15
CA GLY A 330 -4.99 6.88 6.18
C GLY A 330 -4.67 5.82 5.14
N ARG A 331 -5.49 4.77 5.01
CA ARG A 331 -5.30 3.73 3.99
C ARG A 331 -5.67 4.21 2.60
N VAL A 332 -5.09 3.62 1.54
CA VAL A 332 -5.47 3.88 0.15
C VAL A 332 -5.78 2.55 -0.54
N TYR A 333 -7.07 2.29 -0.77
CA TYR A 333 -7.57 1.03 -1.34
C TYR A 333 -8.33 1.28 -2.63
N LEU A 334 -7.70 0.98 -3.76
CA LEU A 334 -8.21 1.35 -5.07
C LEU A 334 -8.37 0.09 -5.92
N ALA A 335 -9.58 -0.17 -6.41
CA ALA A 335 -9.79 -1.19 -7.44
C ALA A 335 -9.17 -0.77 -8.79
N GLY A 336 -9.07 0.54 -9.04
CA GLY A 336 -8.48 1.13 -10.24
C GLY A 336 -7.03 1.59 -10.07
N SER A 337 -6.64 2.57 -10.88
CA SER A 337 -5.27 3.09 -10.96
C SER A 337 -5.02 4.28 -10.02
N LEU A 338 -3.76 4.50 -9.66
CA LEU A 338 -3.30 5.60 -8.82
C LEU A 338 -2.30 6.48 -9.59
N LEU A 339 -2.54 7.78 -9.60
CA LEU A 339 -1.59 8.82 -9.98
C LEU A 339 -1.20 9.64 -8.75
N GLN A 340 0.03 9.46 -8.26
CA GLN A 340 0.60 10.33 -7.22
C GLN A 340 1.46 11.40 -7.88
N GLN A 341 1.09 12.66 -7.70
CA GLN A 341 1.79 13.78 -8.32
C GLN A 341 1.61 15.06 -7.51
N GLY A 342 2.58 15.97 -7.55
CA GLY A 342 2.39 17.29 -6.95
C GLY A 342 3.65 18.13 -7.04
N SER A 343 3.52 19.42 -6.73
CA SER A 343 4.64 20.35 -6.69
C SER A 343 5.44 20.27 -5.38
N ALA A 344 4.79 19.87 -4.29
CA ALA A 344 5.31 19.98 -2.91
C ALA A 344 5.73 18.62 -2.30
N GLY A 345 6.13 17.65 -3.12
CA GLY A 345 6.62 16.40 -2.59
C GLY A 345 5.53 15.45 -2.09
N THR A 346 4.34 15.37 -2.71
CA THR A 346 3.20 14.54 -2.28
C THR A 346 3.60 13.19 -1.67
N GLU A 347 3.02 12.90 -0.50
CA GLU A 347 3.34 11.74 0.36
C GLU A 347 2.08 10.92 0.69
N ILE A 348 2.24 9.62 0.96
CA ILE A 348 1.22 8.76 1.57
C ILE A 348 1.80 8.19 2.87
N HIS A 349 1.13 8.42 4.00
CA HIS A 349 1.59 8.05 5.33
C HIS A 349 0.78 6.89 5.90
N ASN A 350 1.48 5.97 6.57
CA ASN A 350 0.85 4.79 7.13
C ASN A 350 -0.02 5.12 8.34
N TYR A 351 -1.34 5.12 8.20
CA TYR A 351 -2.26 5.16 9.33
C TYR A 351 -3.34 4.10 9.16
N PRO A 352 -3.74 3.41 10.25
CA PRO A 352 -4.67 2.30 10.17
C PRO A 352 -6.09 2.80 9.93
N PHE A 353 -6.92 1.92 9.36
CA PHE A 353 -8.36 2.08 9.37
C PHE A 353 -8.96 1.07 10.35
N ASN A 354 -9.51 1.55 11.46
CA ASN A 354 -10.11 0.76 12.52
C ASN A 354 -11.64 0.80 12.50
N GLY A 355 -12.23 1.50 11.52
CA GLY A 355 -13.68 1.63 11.40
C GLY A 355 -14.36 0.32 11.04
N ASP A 356 -15.57 0.14 11.59
CA ASP A 356 -16.43 -1.00 11.34
C ASP A 356 -17.28 -0.74 10.09
N LEU A 357 -17.05 -1.53 9.05
CA LEU A 357 -17.77 -1.40 7.78
C LEU A 357 -19.12 -2.12 7.82
N PRO A 358 -20.11 -1.67 7.03
CA PRO A 358 -21.36 -2.40 6.85
C PRO A 358 -21.09 -3.79 6.27
N ASP A 359 -21.86 -4.77 6.75
CA ASP A 359 -21.96 -6.08 6.12
C ASP A 359 -23.12 -6.06 5.12
N CYS A 360 -22.88 -6.58 3.92
CA CYS A 360 -23.88 -6.68 2.86
C CYS A 360 -24.12 -8.13 2.41
N ASP A 361 -23.76 -9.12 3.22
CA ASP A 361 -23.96 -10.57 2.98
C ASP A 361 -23.27 -11.12 1.71
N THR A 362 -22.45 -10.32 0.99
CA THR A 362 -21.87 -10.70 -0.30
C THR A 362 -20.36 -10.47 -0.45
N SER A 363 -19.62 -10.07 0.58
CA SER A 363 -18.16 -9.90 0.41
C SER A 363 -17.49 -11.28 0.28
N PRO A 364 -16.79 -11.61 -0.82
CA PRO A 364 -16.00 -12.82 -0.89
C PRO A 364 -14.93 -12.73 0.21
N SER A 365 -14.96 -13.65 1.16
CA SER A 365 -13.86 -13.75 2.12
C SER A 365 -12.56 -13.96 1.34
N PRO A 366 -11.47 -13.20 1.61
CA PRO A 366 -10.18 -13.48 1.00
C PRO A 366 -9.78 -14.89 1.45
N SER A 367 -10.01 -15.87 0.58
CA SER A 367 -9.64 -17.25 0.87
C SER A 367 -8.13 -17.28 1.01
N PRO A 368 -7.56 -17.77 2.13
CA PRO A 368 -6.13 -17.99 2.20
C PRO A 368 -5.78 -18.98 1.09
N SER A 369 -4.93 -18.56 0.15
CA SER A 369 -4.36 -19.50 -0.81
C SER A 369 -3.71 -20.64 -0.03
N ASP A 370 -4.14 -21.87 -0.27
CA ASP A 370 -3.61 -23.06 0.38
C ASP A 370 -2.08 -23.09 0.19
N SER A 371 -1.34 -22.71 1.24
CA SER A 371 0.07 -23.05 1.32
C SER A 371 0.14 -24.58 1.37
N GLY A 372 0.48 -25.17 0.22
CA GLY A 372 0.58 -26.61 0.07
C GLY A 372 1.36 -27.23 1.21
N SER A 373 0.69 -28.07 1.99
CA SER A 373 1.32 -28.96 2.97
C SER A 373 2.48 -29.70 2.27
N PRO A 374 3.65 -29.86 2.90
CA PRO A 374 4.75 -30.58 2.28
C PRO A 374 4.32 -32.02 2.03
N SER A 375 4.21 -32.40 0.75
CA SER A 375 3.96 -33.77 0.34
C SER A 375 5.01 -34.69 1.00
N PRO A 376 4.61 -35.80 1.66
CA PRO A 376 5.57 -36.73 2.21
C PRO A 376 6.44 -37.30 1.09
N SER A 377 7.74 -37.25 1.32
CA SER A 377 8.79 -37.78 0.46
C SER A 377 8.50 -39.23 0.06
N PRO A 378 8.53 -39.59 -1.24
CA PRO A 378 8.39 -40.99 -1.64
C PRO A 378 9.62 -41.79 -1.20
N SER A 379 9.36 -42.89 -0.49
CA SER A 379 10.32 -43.92 -0.10
C SER A 379 11.08 -44.48 -1.33
N PRO A 380 12.38 -44.80 -1.22
CA PRO A 380 13.16 -45.31 -2.34
C PRO A 380 12.74 -46.76 -2.66
N SER A 381 12.42 -47.02 -3.92
CA SER A 381 12.28 -48.39 -4.46
C SER A 381 13.59 -48.83 -5.13
N PRO A 382 13.90 -50.15 -5.11
CA PRO A 382 15.26 -50.64 -5.23
C PRO A 382 15.78 -50.75 -6.67
N SER A 383 17.11 -50.70 -6.75
CA SER A 383 17.95 -51.01 -7.90
C SER A 383 17.85 -52.49 -8.31
N ASP A 384 17.84 -52.76 -9.62
CA ASP A 384 18.53 -53.87 -10.32
C ASP A 384 18.29 -53.73 -11.85
N SER A 385 19.30 -53.34 -12.65
CA SER A 385 20.26 -54.20 -13.40
C SER A 385 19.79 -54.49 -14.86
N PRO A 386 20.63 -54.98 -15.79
CA PRO A 386 21.23 -54.18 -16.87
C PRO A 386 20.73 -54.50 -18.30
N SER A 387 21.15 -53.62 -19.22
CA SER A 387 21.15 -53.64 -20.69
C SER A 387 20.97 -54.98 -21.42
N PRO A 388 20.34 -54.95 -22.62
CA PRO A 388 21.15 -55.18 -23.82
C PRO A 388 20.86 -54.21 -24.99
N SER A 389 21.94 -53.83 -25.69
CA SER A 389 21.97 -53.44 -27.11
C SER A 389 21.94 -54.72 -27.98
N PRO A 390 21.48 -54.73 -29.26
CA PRO A 390 22.09 -53.95 -30.34
C PRO A 390 21.16 -53.42 -31.47
N SER A 391 21.71 -52.44 -32.19
CA SER A 391 21.68 -52.16 -33.64
C SER A 391 20.43 -52.46 -34.48
N ASP A 392 19.94 -51.45 -35.24
CA ASP A 392 20.19 -51.46 -36.69
C ASP A 392 19.92 -50.14 -37.43
N SER A 393 20.68 -50.04 -38.51
CA SER A 393 20.86 -49.01 -39.54
C SER A 393 19.62 -48.33 -40.17
N GLY A 394 19.77 -47.05 -40.52
CA GLY A 394 18.83 -46.31 -41.37
C GLY A 394 19.20 -44.84 -41.61
N SER A 395 20.15 -44.58 -42.51
CA SER A 395 20.32 -43.29 -43.22
C SER A 395 19.92 -43.55 -44.68
N PRO A 396 19.31 -42.60 -45.43
CA PRO A 396 20.09 -41.48 -45.96
C PRO A 396 19.36 -40.14 -46.23
N SER A 397 20.20 -39.10 -46.26
CA SER A 397 20.26 -37.99 -47.23
C SER A 397 19.12 -36.97 -47.37
N ALA A 398 19.45 -35.71 -47.02
CA ALA A 398 19.16 -34.56 -47.88
C ALA A 398 20.19 -33.43 -47.66
N SER A 399 20.95 -33.13 -48.70
CA SER A 399 21.61 -31.83 -48.97
C SER A 399 20.98 -31.34 -50.29
N PRO A 400 20.72 -30.04 -50.51
CA PRO A 400 21.81 -29.09 -50.77
C PRO A 400 21.65 -27.68 -50.19
N SER A 401 22.79 -27.02 -50.01
CA SER A 401 22.97 -25.56 -49.93
C SER A 401 22.79 -24.93 -51.33
N PRO A 402 22.47 -23.62 -51.46
CA PRO A 402 23.57 -22.66 -51.62
C PRO A 402 23.34 -21.22 -51.10
N SER A 403 24.44 -20.64 -50.61
CA SER A 403 25.07 -19.34 -50.95
C SER A 403 24.23 -18.07 -51.17
N GLY A 404 24.64 -16.98 -50.50
CA GLY A 404 24.33 -15.61 -50.94
C GLY A 404 24.62 -14.50 -49.92
N SER A 405 25.90 -14.21 -49.67
CA SER A 405 26.33 -12.94 -49.07
C SER A 405 26.50 -11.89 -50.18
N PRO A 406 26.23 -10.60 -49.90
CA PRO A 406 27.33 -9.64 -50.11
C PRO A 406 27.53 -8.62 -48.99
N SER A 407 28.81 -8.25 -48.91
CA SER A 407 29.55 -7.28 -48.09
C SER A 407 28.94 -5.87 -47.93
N PRO A 408 29.36 -5.12 -46.88
CA PRO A 408 29.01 -3.71 -46.67
C PRO A 408 29.87 -2.75 -47.51
N SER A 409 29.39 -1.52 -47.70
CA SER A 409 30.12 -0.39 -48.30
C SER A 409 29.90 0.89 -47.49
N PRO A 410 30.73 1.95 -47.64
CA PRO A 410 31.52 2.49 -46.53
C PRO A 410 31.13 3.91 -46.08
N SER A 411 31.68 4.30 -44.93
CA SER A 411 31.76 5.66 -44.37
C SER A 411 32.20 6.75 -45.36
N PRO A 412 31.87 8.02 -45.01
CA PRO A 412 32.86 9.09 -45.05
C PRO A 412 33.16 9.65 -43.65
N SER A 413 34.46 9.84 -43.44
CA SER A 413 35.14 10.45 -42.30
C SER A 413 35.08 11.99 -42.33
N ARG A 414 35.15 12.62 -41.15
CA ARG A 414 35.75 13.93 -40.78
C ARG A 414 35.23 14.30 -39.37
N SER A 415 35.93 14.90 -38.42
CA SER A 415 37.30 15.40 -38.29
C SER A 415 37.55 15.65 -36.79
N THR A 416 38.82 15.58 -36.41
CA THR A 416 39.45 15.73 -35.10
C THR A 416 39.29 17.11 -34.41
N GLY A 417 39.20 17.12 -33.08
CA GLY A 417 39.47 18.27 -32.20
C GLY A 417 39.59 17.82 -30.72
N PRO A 418 40.52 18.37 -29.91
CA PRO A 418 41.24 17.62 -28.88
C PRO A 418 40.63 17.63 -27.47
N ALA A 419 40.99 16.59 -26.72
CA ALA A 419 40.76 16.41 -25.28
C ALA A 419 41.56 17.38 -24.39
N PRO A 420 41.09 17.63 -23.16
CA PRO A 420 41.95 17.82 -22.01
C PRO A 420 42.01 16.57 -21.12
N SER A 421 43.23 16.27 -20.66
CA SER A 421 43.59 15.19 -19.73
C SER A 421 43.16 15.50 -18.28
N PRO A 422 43.00 14.49 -17.41
CA PRO A 422 42.47 14.65 -16.05
C PRO A 422 43.58 14.98 -15.04
N SER A 423 43.29 15.91 -14.12
CA SER A 423 44.03 16.04 -12.87
C SER A 423 43.18 15.43 -11.76
N GLY A 424 43.68 14.36 -11.16
CA GLY A 424 43.06 13.70 -10.03
C GLY A 424 43.14 14.53 -8.74
N SER A 425 42.20 14.28 -7.84
CA SER A 425 42.42 14.40 -6.40
C SER A 425 41.53 13.39 -5.70
N SER A 426 42.18 12.58 -4.89
CA SER A 426 41.63 11.61 -3.96
C SER A 426 40.75 12.29 -2.90
N SER A 427 39.53 11.78 -2.72
CA SER A 427 38.82 11.88 -1.45
C SER A 427 37.98 10.62 -1.23
N THR A 428 38.14 10.09 -0.02
CA THR A 428 37.44 8.99 0.67
C THR A 428 35.91 9.00 0.50
N PRO A 429 35.22 7.85 0.69
CA PRO A 429 33.80 7.69 0.35
C PRO A 429 32.90 8.62 1.16
N ALA A 430 32.10 9.42 0.46
CA ALA A 430 30.91 10.05 1.03
C ALA A 430 29.86 8.95 1.28
N GLY A 431 29.15 9.05 2.41
CA GLY A 431 28.00 8.20 2.72
C GLY A 431 26.87 8.34 1.69
N PRO A 432 25.82 7.51 1.80
CA PRO A 432 24.70 7.56 0.86
C PRO A 432 24.04 8.96 0.87
N PRO A 433 23.58 9.47 -0.28
CA PRO A 433 22.94 10.78 -0.36
C PRO A 433 21.62 10.75 0.42
N LEU A 434 21.40 11.79 1.23
CA LEU A 434 20.12 12.05 1.88
C LEU A 434 19.07 12.46 0.81
N PRO A 435 17.78 12.14 1.00
CA PRO A 435 16.72 12.59 0.11
C PRO A 435 16.65 14.11 0.05
N ASP A 436 16.44 14.63 -1.16
CA ASP A 436 16.16 16.04 -1.43
C ASP A 436 14.68 16.30 -1.15
N THR A 437 14.33 16.52 0.11
CA THR A 437 12.99 16.93 0.54
C THR A 437 12.83 18.43 0.32
N GLY A 438 12.74 18.85 -0.94
CA GLY A 438 12.18 20.13 -1.37
C GLY A 438 12.44 21.38 -0.51
N ASP A 439 13.69 21.67 -0.16
CA ASP A 439 14.08 22.92 0.48
C ASP A 439 14.70 23.87 -0.57
N ASP A 440 13.85 24.51 -1.38
CA ASP A 440 14.19 25.82 -1.95
C ASP A 440 12.95 26.64 -2.40
N LEU A 441 12.87 27.85 -1.82
CA LEU A 441 12.13 29.07 -2.21
C LEU A 441 10.71 29.35 -1.65
N MET A 442 10.73 30.14 -0.55
CA MET A 442 9.92 31.33 -0.21
C MET A 442 8.49 31.19 0.38
N ALA A 443 8.43 31.48 1.68
CA ALA A 443 7.32 31.52 2.67
C ALA A 443 6.17 32.53 2.39
N PRO A 444 5.07 32.61 3.21
CA PRO A 444 4.80 31.90 4.47
C PRO A 444 3.37 31.30 4.65
N ALA A 445 3.31 30.14 5.35
CA ALA A 445 2.32 29.67 6.36
C ALA A 445 2.35 28.13 6.36
N ALA A 446 2.58 27.35 7.42
CA ALA A 446 2.84 27.52 8.85
C ALA A 446 3.76 26.32 9.22
N GLY A 447 4.85 26.42 9.98
CA GLY A 447 4.86 26.80 11.38
C GLY A 447 4.94 25.59 12.32
N ALA A 448 5.95 24.70 12.15
CA ALA A 448 6.62 23.88 13.19
C ALA A 448 7.43 22.71 12.59
N ALA A 449 8.55 22.96 11.91
CA ALA A 449 9.55 21.92 11.59
C ALA A 449 10.91 22.51 11.17
N ALA A 450 11.35 23.61 11.79
CA ALA A 450 12.64 24.21 11.48
C ALA A 450 13.37 24.61 12.76
N LEU A 451 14.04 23.63 13.37
CA LEU A 451 15.17 23.82 14.29
C LEU A 451 15.72 22.44 14.67
N LEU A 452 16.92 22.11 14.14
CA LEU A 452 17.98 21.25 14.70
C LEU A 452 18.62 20.26 13.71
N LEU A 453 19.35 20.75 12.69
CA LEU A 453 20.51 20.03 12.17
C LEU A 453 21.64 21.00 11.83
N GLY A 454 22.32 21.44 12.88
CA GLY A 454 23.51 22.29 12.79
C GLY A 454 24.55 21.95 13.85
N LEU A 455 24.70 20.68 14.26
CA LEU A 455 25.74 20.25 15.20
C LEU A 455 26.07 18.76 15.00
N GLY A 456 26.97 18.45 14.08
CA GLY A 456 27.40 17.06 13.83
C GLY A 456 28.73 16.89 13.10
N GLY A 457 29.60 17.90 13.06
CA GLY A 457 30.83 17.81 12.27
C GLY A 457 31.89 18.84 12.61
N ALA A 458 32.32 18.95 13.87
CA ALA A 458 33.48 19.77 14.22
C ALA A 458 34.12 19.45 15.59
N VAL A 459 34.44 18.19 15.91
CA VAL A 459 35.34 17.91 17.06
C VAL A 459 36.25 16.69 16.81
N ILE A 460 37.13 16.74 15.80
CA ILE A 460 38.44 16.05 15.85
C ILE A 460 39.46 16.86 15.04
N ALA A 461 40.06 17.87 15.66
CA ALA A 461 41.41 18.34 15.33
C ALA A 461 41.84 19.36 16.39
N LEU A 462 42.51 18.90 17.45
CA LEU A 462 43.57 19.63 18.18
C LEU A 462 43.96 18.84 19.44
N ALA A 463 44.72 17.76 19.25
CA ALA A 463 45.52 17.17 20.33
C ALA A 463 46.71 16.42 19.75
N ARG A 464 47.68 17.14 19.17
CA ARG A 464 49.08 16.70 19.01
C ARG A 464 49.98 17.82 18.44
N ARG A 465 50.56 18.62 19.34
CA ARG A 465 51.88 19.31 19.28
C ARG A 465 51.79 20.54 20.21
N GLY A 466 52.62 20.73 21.24
CA GLY A 466 53.79 19.98 21.66
C GLY A 466 54.12 20.25 23.13
N ARG A 467 54.65 19.23 23.78
CA ARG A 467 55.49 19.37 24.97
C ARG A 467 56.88 19.77 24.48
N GLY A 468 57.40 20.89 24.97
CA GLY A 468 58.76 21.31 24.69
C GLY A 468 59.18 22.62 25.36
N ARG A 469 59.64 22.51 26.61
CA ARG A 469 60.61 23.35 27.34
C ARG A 469 60.17 24.74 27.80
N HIS A 470 60.23 24.98 29.12
CA HIS A 470 61.20 25.87 29.76
C HIS A 470 61.25 25.65 31.29
N SER A 471 62.49 25.58 31.78
CA SER A 471 62.99 25.52 33.16
C SER A 471 62.82 24.21 33.95
#